data_AF-A0A972QQ10-F1
#
_entry.id   AF-A0A972QQ10-F1
#
_cell.length_a   1.000
_cell.length_b   1.000
_cell.length_c   1.000
_cell.angle_alpha   90.00
_cell.angle_beta   90.00
_cell.angle_gamma   90.00
#
_symmetry.space_group_name_H-M   'P 1'
#
loop_
_entity.id
_entity.type
_entity.pdbx_description
1 polymer ?
#
loop_
_entity_poly.entity_id
_entity_poly.type
_entity_poly.pdbx_seq_one_letter_code
_entity_poly.pdbx_strand_id
1 'polypeptide(L)'
;MRLINKRGLTLLELAFTLTIIGLFCGLLMVLIWKTTIVGKEEALRIELKNLRISLVLHKATRKEYPEDLKIFLHTKYNKPMGSDEVLYGEEFLSSVGRDEAGCLVDPFDNRFYYDPKKGTINSATKGYENW
;
A
#
# COMPACT_ATOMS: atom_id res chain seq x y z
N MET A 1 -6.55 64.63 -8.62
CA MET A 1 -7.07 63.25 -8.60
C MET A 1 -6.11 62.38 -9.41
N ARG A 2 -5.17 61.69 -8.74
CA ARG A 2 -4.14 60.88 -9.43
C ARG A 2 -4.82 59.66 -10.03
N LEU A 3 -4.84 59.56 -11.36
CA LEU A 3 -5.25 58.37 -12.10
C LEU A 3 -4.23 57.27 -11.85
N ILE A 4 -4.42 56.52 -10.77
CA ILE A 4 -3.65 55.31 -10.49
C ILE A 4 -3.93 54.35 -11.65
N ASN A 5 -2.87 54.01 -12.39
CA ASN A 5 -2.93 53.19 -13.60
C ASN A 5 -3.44 51.79 -13.25
N LYS A 6 -4.74 51.53 -13.51
CA LYS A 6 -5.44 50.30 -13.09
C LYS A 6 -4.77 49.01 -13.59
N ARG A 7 -4.07 49.07 -14.73
CA ARG A 7 -3.33 47.93 -15.30
C ARG A 7 -2.10 47.52 -14.49
N GLY A 8 -1.43 48.46 -13.82
CA GLY A 8 -0.28 48.17 -12.97
C GLY A 8 -0.70 47.50 -11.65
N LEU A 9 -1.86 47.87 -11.12
CA LEU A 9 -2.42 47.28 -9.90
C LEU A 9 -2.81 45.81 -10.12
N THR A 10 -3.45 45.48 -11.25
CA THR A 10 -3.88 44.11 -11.58
C THR A 10 -2.72 43.16 -11.83
N LEU A 11 -1.61 43.63 -12.39
CA LEU A 11 -0.42 42.79 -12.60
C LEU A 11 0.29 42.46 -11.28
N LEU A 12 0.36 43.44 -10.38
CA LEU A 12 0.97 43.24 -9.05
C LEU A 12 0.10 42.32 -8.19
N GLU A 13 -1.22 42.50 -8.23
CA GLU A 13 -2.18 41.61 -7.56
C GLU A 13 -2.11 40.17 -8.09
N LEU A 14 -2.00 39.99 -9.41
CA LEU A 14 -1.82 38.67 -10.02
C LEU A 14 -0.49 38.02 -9.62
N ALA A 15 0.60 38.79 -9.61
CA ALA A 15 1.90 38.29 -9.16
C ALA A 15 1.88 37.88 -7.68
N PHE A 16 1.23 38.68 -6.83
CA PHE A 16 1.11 38.39 -5.40
C PHE A 16 0.27 37.15 -5.14
N THR A 17 -0.89 37.02 -5.81
CA THR A 17 -1.75 35.84 -5.70
C THR A 17 -1.06 34.57 -6.20
N LEU A 18 -0.35 34.61 -7.33
CA LEU A 18 0.44 33.48 -7.82
C LEU A 18 1.55 33.08 -6.84
N THR A 19 2.22 34.06 -6.23
CA THR A 19 3.29 33.79 -5.24
C THR A 19 2.72 33.08 -4.01
N ILE A 20 1.58 33.54 -3.51
CA ILE A 20 0.88 32.92 -2.38
C ILE A 20 0.45 31.49 -2.74
N ILE A 21 -0.20 31.30 -3.89
CA ILE A 21 -0.65 29.99 -4.35
C ILE A 21 0.54 29.03 -4.47
N GLY A 22 1.65 29.47 -5.09
CA GLY A 22 2.85 28.65 -5.22
C GLY A 22 3.44 28.24 -3.87
N LEU A 23 3.46 29.15 -2.89
CA LEU A 23 3.92 28.87 -1.55
C LEU A 23 3.03 27.83 -0.83
N PHE A 24 1.71 27.98 -0.93
CA PHE A 24 0.77 26.99 -0.38
C PHE A 24 0.89 25.63 -1.05
N CYS A 25 0.99 25.57 -2.38
CA CYS A 25 1.20 24.32 -3.11
C CYS A 25 2.49 23.62 -2.67
N GLY A 26 3.59 24.38 -2.51
CA GLY A 26 4.85 23.84 -2.02
C GLY A 26 4.74 23.24 -0.61
N LEU A 27 4.10 23.95 0.31
CA LEU A 27 3.88 23.46 1.68
C LEU A 27 3.00 22.21 1.71
N LEU A 28 1.90 22.20 0.95
CA LEU A 28 1.00 21.04 0.86
C LEU A 28 1.72 19.82 0.28
N MET A 29 2.57 19.99 -0.74
CA MET A 29 3.32 18.90 -1.35
C MET A 29 4.25 18.21 -0.33
N VAL A 30 4.95 18.99 0.49
CA VAL A 30 5.83 18.45 1.55
C VAL A 30 5.04 17.70 2.61
N LEU A 31 3.87 18.20 3.01
CA LEU A 31 3.01 17.55 4.00
C LEU A 31 2.47 16.21 3.47
N ILE A 32 1.96 16.18 2.24
CA ILE A 32 1.44 14.97 1.60
C ILE A 32 2.53 13.90 1.47
N TRP A 33 3.75 14.30 1.08
CA TRP A 33 4.85 13.34 0.98
C TRP A 33 5.15 12.65 2.31
N LYS A 34 5.18 13.39 3.42
CA LYS A 34 5.43 12.79 4.74
C LYS A 34 4.31 11.84 5.17
N THR A 35 3.05 12.22 4.97
CA THR A 35 1.91 11.38 5.37
C THR A 35 1.80 10.12 4.52
N THR A 36 2.09 10.21 3.23
CA THR A 36 2.07 9.04 2.33
C THR A 36 3.11 7.99 2.73
N ILE A 37 4.32 8.38 3.13
CA ILE A 37 5.36 7.43 3.56
C ILE A 37 4.90 6.68 4.82
N VAL A 38 4.46 7.41 5.85
CA VAL A 38 3.97 6.81 7.10
C VAL A 38 2.77 5.89 6.85
N GLY A 39 1.85 6.29 5.96
CA GLY A 39 0.73 5.46 5.55
C GLY A 39 1.16 4.17 4.86
N LYS A 40 2.16 4.24 3.97
CA LYS A 40 2.74 3.08 3.28
C LYS A 40 3.46 2.12 4.25
N GLU A 41 4.16 2.65 5.26
CA GLU A 41 4.82 1.83 6.29
C GLU A 41 3.83 1.00 7.11
N GLU A 42 2.75 1.63 7.58
CA GLU A 42 1.74 0.92 8.37
C GLU A 42 0.95 -0.09 7.50
N ALA A 43 0.64 0.28 6.26
CA ALA A 43 0.07 -0.66 5.29
C ALA A 43 0.99 -1.87 5.09
N LEU A 44 2.30 -1.65 4.93
CA LEU A 44 3.28 -2.72 4.73
C LEU A 44 3.32 -3.67 5.92
N ARG A 45 3.34 -3.12 7.14
CA ARG A 45 3.33 -3.92 8.37
C ARG A 45 2.06 -4.79 8.46
N ILE A 46 0.90 -4.22 8.14
CA ILE A 46 -0.38 -4.94 8.15
C ILE A 46 -0.37 -6.05 7.10
N GLU A 47 0.07 -5.75 5.87
CA GLU A 47 0.15 -6.72 4.78
C GLU A 47 1.09 -7.88 5.10
N LEU A 48 2.31 -7.60 5.58
CA LEU A 48 3.26 -8.64 6.00
C LEU A 48 2.70 -9.52 7.10
N LYS A 49 2.05 -8.91 8.11
CA LYS A 49 1.40 -9.66 9.19
C LYS A 49 0.29 -10.56 8.66
N ASN A 50 -0.58 -10.03 7.80
CA ASN A 50 -1.68 -10.78 7.22
C ASN A 50 -1.17 -11.94 6.35
N LEU A 51 -0.17 -11.69 5.51
CA LEU A 51 0.47 -12.70 4.67
C LEU A 51 1.08 -13.83 5.51
N ARG A 52 1.81 -13.50 6.57
CA ARG A 52 2.41 -14.49 7.49
C ARG A 52 1.36 -15.32 8.22
N ILE A 53 0.32 -14.68 8.76
CA ILE A 53 -0.81 -15.38 9.40
C ILE A 53 -1.45 -16.36 8.42
N SER A 54 -1.67 -15.90 7.18
CA SER A 54 -2.31 -16.69 6.15
C SER A 54 -1.43 -17.88 5.74
N LEU A 55 -0.10 -17.73 5.66
CA LEU A 55 0.83 -18.85 5.43
C LEU A 55 0.81 -19.87 6.58
N VAL A 56 0.77 -19.39 7.83
CA VAL A 56 0.66 -20.26 9.01
C VAL A 56 -0.66 -21.04 8.96
N LEU A 57 -1.76 -20.40 8.56
CA LEU A 57 -3.04 -21.05 8.37
C LEU A 57 -3.01 -22.09 7.23
N HIS A 58 -2.27 -21.82 6.15
CA HIS A 58 -2.03 -22.79 5.08
C HIS A 58 -1.35 -24.04 5.61
N LYS A 59 -0.26 -23.84 6.32
CA LYS A 59 0.50 -24.93 6.91
C LYS A 59 -0.33 -25.70 7.94
N ALA A 60 -1.17 -25.03 8.72
CA ALA A 60 -2.07 -25.69 9.66
C ALA A 60 -3.11 -26.57 8.93
N THR A 61 -3.57 -26.16 7.75
CA THR A 61 -4.62 -26.86 6.99
C THR A 61 -4.06 -27.96 6.08
N ARG A 62 -2.95 -27.70 5.38
CA ARG A 62 -2.35 -28.60 4.38
C ARG A 62 -1.03 -29.24 4.82
N LYS A 63 -0.55 -28.96 6.04
CA LYS A 63 0.74 -29.42 6.62
C LYS A 63 2.00 -28.87 5.95
N GLU A 64 1.89 -28.22 4.80
CA GLU A 64 3.01 -27.69 4.01
C GLU A 64 2.81 -26.20 3.67
N TYR A 65 3.94 -25.51 3.45
CA TYR A 65 3.92 -24.16 2.89
C TYR A 65 3.68 -24.22 1.38
N PRO A 66 2.97 -23.24 0.80
CA PRO A 66 2.76 -23.20 -0.64
C PRO A 66 4.10 -23.03 -1.37
N GLU A 67 4.26 -23.63 -2.54
CA GLU A 67 5.49 -23.47 -3.34
C GLU A 67 5.59 -22.05 -3.93
N ASP A 68 4.44 -21.42 -4.21
CA ASP A 68 4.35 -20.07 -4.77
C ASP A 68 3.22 -19.27 -4.11
N LEU A 69 3.49 -17.99 -3.84
CA LEU A 69 2.52 -17.00 -3.40
C LEU A 69 1.38 -16.80 -4.41
N LYS A 70 1.61 -17.04 -5.71
CA LYS A 70 0.54 -16.94 -6.71
C LYS A 70 -0.56 -17.98 -6.49
N ILE A 71 -0.16 -19.20 -6.16
CA ILE A 71 -1.07 -20.32 -5.86
C ILE A 71 -1.83 -20.04 -4.56
N PHE A 72 -1.16 -19.35 -3.63
CA PHE A 72 -1.70 -18.95 -2.35
C PHE A 72 -2.91 -18.01 -2.48
N LEU A 73 -2.88 -17.09 -3.44
CA LEU A 73 -3.95 -16.10 -3.67
C LEU A 73 -5.27 -16.71 -4.12
N HIS A 74 -5.22 -17.81 -4.86
CA HIS A 74 -6.42 -18.47 -5.40
C HIS A 74 -7.00 -19.54 -4.48
N THR A 75 -6.33 -19.85 -3.37
CA THR A 75 -6.74 -20.93 -2.47
C THR A 75 -7.81 -20.42 -1.51
N LYS A 76 -9.08 -20.66 -1.83
CA LYS A 76 -10.21 -20.40 -0.91
C LYS A 76 -10.12 -21.34 0.30
N TYR A 77 -10.06 -20.78 1.50
CA TYR A 77 -10.13 -21.57 2.73
C TYR A 77 -11.59 -21.83 3.09
N ASN A 78 -12.06 -23.02 2.76
CA ASN A 78 -13.32 -23.54 3.29
C ASN A 78 -13.05 -24.08 4.69
N LYS A 79 -13.39 -23.33 5.74
CA LYS A 79 -13.37 -23.83 7.11
C LYS A 79 -14.63 -24.70 7.33
N PRO A 80 -14.53 -25.96 7.78
CA PRO A 80 -15.70 -26.72 8.22
C PRO A 80 -16.04 -26.25 9.63
N MET A 81 -16.87 -25.22 9.75
CA MET A 81 -17.54 -24.87 10.99
C MET A 81 -19.03 -25.17 10.76
N GLY A 82 -19.65 -25.94 11.65
CA GLY A 82 -20.93 -26.65 11.47
C GLY A 82 -22.19 -25.81 11.29
N SER A 83 -22.15 -24.78 10.46
CA SER A 83 -23.28 -23.99 9.98
C SER A 83 -22.90 -23.43 8.62
N ASP A 84 -23.80 -23.52 7.64
CA ASP A 84 -23.69 -23.12 6.22
C ASP A 84 -23.39 -21.63 5.95
N GLU A 85 -22.67 -20.94 6.84
CA GLU A 85 -22.23 -19.56 6.66
C GLU A 85 -20.72 -19.52 6.46
N VAL A 86 -20.33 -19.33 5.20
CA VAL A 86 -18.97 -19.04 4.76
C VAL A 86 -18.54 -17.70 5.36
N LEU A 87 -17.95 -17.73 6.56
CA LEU A 87 -17.55 -16.54 7.33
C LEU A 87 -16.42 -15.71 6.67
N TYR A 88 -15.81 -16.20 5.59
CA TYR A 88 -14.74 -15.52 4.86
C TYR A 88 -14.97 -15.65 3.35
N GLY A 89 -16.00 -14.97 2.85
CA GLY A 89 -16.37 -14.95 1.42
C GLY A 89 -15.47 -14.08 0.53
N GLU A 90 -14.61 -13.25 1.11
CA GLU A 90 -13.69 -12.41 0.34
C GLU A 90 -12.25 -12.86 0.57
N GLU A 91 -11.52 -13.04 -0.53
CA GLU A 91 -10.13 -13.44 -0.57
C GLU A 91 -9.34 -12.65 0.49
N PHE A 92 -8.74 -13.34 1.48
CA PHE A 92 -7.99 -12.73 2.60
C PHE A 92 -6.81 -11.82 2.15
N LEU A 93 -6.57 -11.77 0.83
CA LEU A 93 -5.48 -11.11 0.12
C LEU A 93 -5.99 -10.30 -1.10
N SER A 94 -7.30 -10.08 -1.26
CA SER A 94 -7.83 -9.21 -2.33
C SER A 94 -7.34 -7.77 -2.19
N SER A 95 -6.99 -7.36 -0.96
CA SER A 95 -6.49 -6.02 -0.65
C SER A 95 -5.01 -5.81 -0.95
N VAL A 96 -4.24 -6.87 -1.23
CA VAL A 96 -2.80 -6.75 -1.50
C VAL A 96 -2.57 -6.39 -2.97
N GLY A 97 -1.71 -5.40 -3.19
CA GLY A 97 -1.35 -4.94 -4.54
C GLY A 97 -0.78 -6.06 -5.41
N ARG A 98 -1.06 -6.01 -6.70
CA ARG A 98 -0.53 -6.94 -7.71
C ARG A 98 0.12 -6.17 -8.85
N ASP A 99 1.25 -6.66 -9.34
CA ASP A 99 1.83 -6.16 -10.57
C ASP A 99 1.15 -6.76 -11.82
N GLU A 100 1.54 -6.28 -13.00
CA GLU A 100 1.05 -6.78 -14.30
C GLU A 100 1.31 -8.28 -14.52
N ALA A 101 2.29 -8.86 -13.81
CA ALA A 101 2.61 -10.29 -13.86
C ALA A 101 1.82 -11.13 -12.84
N GLY A 102 0.92 -10.51 -12.08
CA GLY A 102 0.13 -11.15 -11.02
C GLY A 102 0.94 -11.53 -9.78
N CYS A 103 2.13 -10.96 -9.59
CA CYS A 103 2.93 -11.10 -8.39
C CYS A 103 2.46 -10.11 -7.33
N LEU A 104 2.54 -10.51 -6.05
CA LEU A 104 2.25 -9.62 -4.94
C LEU A 104 3.32 -8.52 -4.83
N VAL A 105 2.85 -7.28 -4.73
CA VAL A 105 3.68 -6.11 -4.49
C VAL A 105 3.31 -5.48 -3.16
N ASP A 106 4.31 -4.89 -2.52
CA ASP A 106 4.15 -4.13 -1.31
C ASP A 106 3.63 -2.71 -1.58
N PRO A 107 3.30 -1.92 -0.54
CA PRO A 107 2.77 -0.56 -0.72
C PRO A 107 3.76 0.44 -1.34
N PHE A 108 5.02 0.05 -1.50
CA PHE A 108 6.07 0.79 -2.20
C PHE A 108 6.29 0.29 -3.63
N ASP A 109 5.37 -0.54 -4.14
CA ASP A 109 5.38 -1.14 -5.48
C ASP A 109 6.55 -2.10 -5.72
N ASN A 110 7.17 -2.62 -4.65
CA ASN A 110 8.23 -3.63 -4.74
C ASN A 110 7.65 -5.03 -4.53
N ARG A 111 8.15 -6.01 -5.29
CA ARG A 111 7.70 -7.40 -5.16
C ARG A 111 8.12 -7.99 -3.80
N PHE A 112 7.22 -8.74 -3.16
CA PHE A 112 7.60 -9.51 -1.98
C PHE A 112 8.59 -10.62 -2.32
N TYR A 113 9.53 -10.86 -1.41
CA TYR A 113 10.41 -12.01 -1.43
C TYR A 113 9.83 -13.14 -0.58
N TYR A 114 9.75 -14.33 -1.16
CA TYR A 114 9.20 -15.51 -0.49
C TYR A 114 10.18 -16.68 -0.51
N ASP A 115 10.43 -17.26 0.66
CA ASP A 115 11.16 -18.51 0.81
C ASP A 115 10.17 -19.64 1.18
N PRO A 116 9.83 -20.55 0.25
CA PRO A 116 8.88 -21.64 0.51
C PRO A 116 9.40 -22.67 1.52
N LYS A 117 10.72 -22.82 1.67
CA LYS A 117 11.31 -23.80 2.61
C LYS A 117 11.14 -23.34 4.06
N LYS A 118 11.25 -22.04 4.30
CA LYS A 118 11.11 -21.45 5.63
C LYS A 118 9.69 -20.93 5.90
N GLY A 119 8.93 -20.67 4.85
CA GLY A 119 7.61 -20.01 4.92
C GLY A 119 7.74 -18.53 5.29
N THR A 120 8.87 -17.91 4.93
CA THR A 120 9.15 -16.51 5.29
C THR A 120 8.81 -15.59 4.13
N ILE A 121 8.04 -14.53 4.41
CA ILE A 121 7.76 -13.45 3.46
C ILE A 121 8.36 -12.17 4.01
N ASN A 122 9.11 -11.48 3.14
CA ASN A 122 9.76 -10.21 3.42
C ASN A 122 9.50 -9.22 2.28
N SER A 123 9.48 -7.92 2.60
CA SER A 123 9.44 -6.87 1.58
C SER A 123 10.81 -6.72 0.91
N ALA A 124 10.82 -6.39 -0.38
CA ALA A 124 12.05 -6.00 -1.09
C ALA A 124 12.38 -4.50 -0.94
N THR A 125 11.54 -3.73 -0.24
CA THR A 125 11.77 -2.31 0.01
C THR A 125 12.94 -2.13 0.99
N LYS A 126 13.92 -1.32 0.58
CA LYS A 126 15.13 -1.06 1.35
C LYS A 126 14.79 -0.44 2.72
N GLY A 127 15.28 -1.04 3.80
CA GLY A 127 15.03 -0.62 5.19
C GLY A 127 13.86 -1.36 5.88
N TYR A 128 13.09 -2.16 5.15
CA TYR A 128 11.95 -2.92 5.66
C TYR A 128 12.09 -4.43 5.43
N GLU A 129 13.29 -4.91 5.10
CA GLU A 129 13.53 -6.30 4.68
C GLU A 129 13.28 -7.32 5.80
N ASN A 130 13.37 -6.87 7.06
CA ASN A 130 13.28 -7.72 8.26
C ASN A 130 12.03 -7.48 9.11
N TRP A 131 11.09 -6.66 8.64
CA TRP A 131 9.85 -6.36 9.38
C TRP A 131 8.88 -7.53 9.39
#